data_AF-A0A194Q8G2-F1
#
_entry.id   AF-A0A194Q8G2-F1
#
_cell.length_a   1.000
_cell.length_b   1.000
_cell.length_c   1.000
_cell.angle_alpha   90.00
_cell.angle_beta   90.00
_cell.angle_gamma   90.00
#
_symmetry.space_group_name_H-M   'P 1'
#
loop_
_entity.id
_entity.type
_entity.pdbx_description
1 polymer ?
#
loop_
_entity_poly.entity_id
_entity_poly.type
_entity_poly.pdbx_seq_one_letter_code
_entity_poly.pdbx_strand_id
1 'polypeptide(L)'
;MFNTTKLVYLSLGVVFITVSIVTAKTRYPFVLDERFVCNIKQSCVECLKLTHCSWCVTNNRCFSKELPTFTDFCKNDTIDFKDNGFSIEENAECSCGSSIEDNCRPPEMTEGEVCSGRGSCVCGRCICNPNSDPEHPTKTIVGEYCDYDNFSCVGRHCNEGPYPLSQARNEEDPNVADVEQPSEVID
;
A
#
# COMPACT_ATOMS: atom_id res chain seq x y z
N MET A 1 -67.99 -32.94 36.49
CA MET A 1 -67.17 -33.81 35.61
C MET A 1 -66.11 -32.91 34.97
N PHE A 2 -64.91 -32.89 35.53
CA PHE A 2 -63.82 -32.03 35.04
C PHE A 2 -63.33 -32.57 33.70
N ASN A 3 -63.35 -31.73 32.66
CA ASN A 3 -62.94 -32.09 31.32
C ASN A 3 -61.41 -32.07 31.23
N THR A 4 -60.80 -33.19 31.59
CA THR A 4 -59.34 -33.42 31.61
C THR A 4 -58.68 -33.06 30.28
N THR A 5 -59.38 -33.26 29.16
CA THR A 5 -58.93 -32.89 27.83
C THR A 5 -58.67 -31.39 27.70
N LYS A 6 -59.54 -30.52 28.26
CA LYS A 6 -59.33 -29.06 28.24
C LYS A 6 -58.12 -28.63 29.06
N LEU A 7 -57.82 -29.32 30.16
CA LEU A 7 -56.67 -29.03 31.01
C LEU A 7 -55.34 -29.42 30.31
N VAL A 8 -55.36 -30.52 29.55
CA VAL A 8 -54.22 -30.96 28.72
C VAL A 8 -53.97 -29.96 27.57
N TYR A 9 -55.01 -29.47 26.89
CA TYR A 9 -54.82 -28.45 25.84
C TYR A 9 -54.29 -27.11 26.38
N LEU A 10 -54.76 -26.68 27.55
CA LEU A 10 -54.24 -25.46 28.21
C LEU A 10 -52.77 -25.60 28.61
N SER A 11 -52.38 -26.73 29.20
CA SER A 11 -50.98 -26.97 29.59
C SER A 11 -50.05 -27.08 28.37
N LEU A 12 -50.47 -27.77 27.30
CA LEU A 12 -49.71 -27.80 26.05
C LEU A 12 -49.57 -26.41 25.43
N GLY A 13 -50.64 -25.62 25.39
CA GLY A 13 -50.61 -24.24 24.88
C GLY A 13 -49.65 -23.34 25.66
N VAL A 14 -49.65 -23.45 27.00
CA VAL A 14 -48.70 -22.70 27.85
C VAL A 14 -47.25 -23.12 27.56
N VAL A 15 -46.98 -24.42 27.40
CA VAL A 15 -45.62 -24.92 27.06
C VAL A 15 -45.17 -24.40 25.69
N PHE A 16 -46.03 -24.41 24.68
CA PHE A 16 -45.69 -23.85 23.37
C PHE A 16 -45.38 -22.35 23.42
N ILE A 17 -46.16 -21.59 24.20
CA ILE A 17 -45.94 -20.15 24.38
C ILE A 17 -44.61 -19.90 25.11
N THR A 18 -44.30 -20.64 26.18
CA THR A 18 -43.04 -20.46 26.92
C THR A 18 -41.83 -20.83 26.06
N VAL A 19 -41.89 -21.93 25.30
CA VAL A 19 -40.83 -22.32 24.35
C VAL A 19 -40.63 -21.27 23.26
N SER A 20 -41.70 -20.68 22.74
CA SER A 20 -41.63 -19.61 21.72
C SER A 20 -40.98 -18.33 22.27
N ILE A 21 -41.30 -17.95 23.52
CA ILE A 21 -40.68 -16.80 24.18
C ILE A 21 -39.19 -17.06 24.48
N VAL A 22 -38.82 -18.27 24.92
CA VAL A 22 -37.42 -18.66 25.17
C VAL A 22 -36.59 -18.67 23.89
N THR A 23 -37.15 -19.21 22.79
CA THR A 23 -36.49 -19.20 21.47
C THR A 23 -36.36 -17.79 20.88
N ALA A 24 -37.30 -16.88 21.15
CA ALA A 24 -37.18 -15.47 20.77
C ALA A 24 -36.08 -14.75 21.57
N LYS A 25 -35.97 -15.00 22.88
CA LYS A 25 -34.95 -14.38 23.74
C LYS A 25 -33.53 -14.92 23.56
N THR A 26 -33.36 -16.11 22.98
CA THR A 26 -32.03 -16.67 22.68
C THR A 26 -31.47 -16.21 21.33
N ARG A 27 -32.27 -15.50 20.51
CA ARG A 27 -31.85 -14.90 19.24
C ARG A 27 -31.44 -13.43 19.35
N TYR A 28 -30.72 -13.07 20.41
CA TYR A 28 -29.97 -11.81 20.32
C TYR A 28 -28.86 -12.02 19.30
N PRO A 29 -28.85 -11.30 18.16
CA PRO A 29 -27.70 -11.33 17.28
C PRO A 29 -26.52 -10.78 18.10
N PHE A 30 -25.50 -11.61 18.34
CA PHE A 30 -24.26 -11.09 18.86
C PHE A 30 -23.70 -10.16 17.78
N VAL A 31 -23.62 -8.87 18.08
CA VAL A 31 -22.88 -7.94 17.23
C VAL A 31 -21.42 -8.21 17.56
N LEU A 32 -20.74 -8.99 16.71
CA LEU A 32 -19.30 -9.17 16.84
C LEU A 32 -18.64 -7.83 16.51
N ASP A 33 -17.82 -7.30 17.43
CA ASP A 33 -16.98 -6.16 17.12
C ASP A 33 -16.03 -6.56 15.98
N GLU A 34 -16.06 -5.80 14.89
CA GLU A 34 -15.27 -6.03 13.68
C GLU A 34 -13.77 -6.11 13.99
N ARG A 35 -13.31 -5.46 15.06
CA ARG A 35 -11.91 -5.50 15.51
C ARG A 35 -11.43 -6.88 15.94
N PHE A 36 -12.33 -7.80 16.27
CA PHE A 36 -11.94 -9.19 16.54
C PHE A 36 -11.50 -9.94 15.27
N VAL A 37 -11.84 -9.44 14.08
CA VAL A 37 -11.42 -10.02 12.79
C VAL A 37 -9.88 -9.99 12.65
N CYS A 38 -9.17 -9.06 13.28
CA CYS A 38 -7.71 -9.07 13.27
C CYS A 38 -7.15 -10.39 13.82
N ASN A 39 -7.68 -10.88 14.94
CA ASN A 39 -7.12 -12.03 15.67
C ASN A 39 -7.19 -13.37 14.89
N ILE A 40 -7.98 -13.45 13.83
CA ILE A 40 -8.10 -14.64 12.99
C ILE A 40 -7.13 -14.64 11.81
N LYS A 41 -6.46 -13.52 11.51
CA LYS A 41 -5.51 -13.42 10.41
C LYS A 41 -4.17 -14.04 10.81
N GLN A 42 -3.69 -14.96 9.97
CA GLN A 42 -2.53 -15.82 10.28
C GLN A 42 -1.21 -15.34 9.66
N SER A 43 -1.26 -14.35 8.78
CA SER A 43 -0.06 -13.76 8.16
C SER A 43 -0.11 -12.24 8.25
N CYS A 44 1.08 -11.62 8.20
CA CYS A 44 1.20 -10.17 8.20
C CYS A 44 0.43 -9.53 7.05
N VAL A 45 0.59 -10.04 5.82
CA VAL A 45 -0.07 -9.46 4.64
C VAL A 45 -1.59 -9.55 4.77
N GLU A 46 -2.14 -10.70 5.19
CA GLU A 46 -3.58 -10.84 5.39
C GLU A 46 -4.11 -10.00 6.56
N CYS A 47 -3.26 -9.71 7.55
CA CYS A 47 -3.57 -8.79 8.63
C CYS A 47 -3.69 -7.36 8.10
N LEU A 48 -2.69 -6.88 7.37
CA LEU A 48 -2.59 -5.48 6.93
C LEU A 48 -3.45 -5.17 5.70
N LYS A 49 -4.04 -6.16 5.04
CA LYS A 49 -5.19 -5.93 4.14
C LYS A 49 -6.38 -5.30 4.87
N LEU A 50 -6.44 -5.43 6.19
CA LEU A 50 -7.37 -4.71 7.05
C LEU A 50 -6.65 -3.50 7.64
N THR A 51 -6.98 -2.31 7.17
CA THR A 51 -6.27 -1.05 7.50
C THR A 51 -6.33 -0.67 8.99
N HIS A 52 -7.25 -1.26 9.76
CA HIS A 52 -7.42 -1.04 11.20
C HIS A 52 -6.68 -2.07 12.08
N CYS A 53 -6.06 -3.08 11.46
CA CYS A 53 -5.28 -4.10 12.16
C CYS A 53 -3.79 -3.75 12.13
N SER A 54 -3.06 -4.27 13.10
CA SER A 54 -1.61 -4.19 13.20
C SER A 54 -1.02 -5.58 13.36
N TRP A 55 0.18 -5.79 12.85
CA TRP A 55 0.91 -7.04 12.99
C TRP A 55 2.02 -6.92 14.03
N CYS A 56 2.06 -7.85 14.98
CA CYS A 56 3.18 -7.98 15.91
C CYS A 56 4.18 -8.99 15.37
N VAL A 57 5.40 -8.55 15.07
CA VAL A 57 6.47 -9.41 14.55
C VAL A 57 6.88 -10.43 15.61
N THR A 58 7.15 -9.98 16.83
CA THR A 58 7.65 -10.82 17.92
C THR A 58 6.69 -11.94 18.32
N ASN A 59 5.38 -11.68 18.30
CA ASN A 59 4.37 -12.69 18.61
C ASN A 59 3.78 -13.37 17.37
N ASN A 60 4.20 -12.96 16.17
CA ASN A 60 3.69 -13.43 14.89
C ASN A 60 2.15 -13.42 14.84
N ARG A 61 1.55 -12.29 15.26
CA ARG A 61 0.11 -12.21 15.51
C ARG A 61 -0.48 -10.87 15.07
N CYS A 62 -1.64 -10.95 14.42
CA CYS A 62 -2.46 -9.82 14.07
C CYS A 62 -3.35 -9.39 15.24
N PHE A 63 -3.45 -8.09 15.50
CA PHE A 63 -4.25 -7.53 16.59
C PHE A 63 -4.79 -6.15 16.22
N SER A 64 -5.73 -5.64 17.02
CA SER A 64 -6.19 -4.24 16.91
C SER A 64 -5.69 -3.46 18.12
N LYS A 65 -5.04 -2.30 17.87
CA LYS A 65 -4.59 -1.39 18.92
C LYS A 65 -5.73 -0.73 19.69
N GLU A 66 -6.93 -0.69 19.10
CA GLU A 66 -8.10 -0.09 19.71
C GLU A 66 -8.76 -0.97 20.78
N LEU A 67 -8.35 -2.24 20.88
CA LEU A 67 -8.86 -3.14 21.90
C LEU A 67 -8.06 -2.97 23.21
N PRO A 68 -8.71 -2.73 24.37
CA PRO A 68 -8.04 -2.49 25.65
C PRO A 68 -7.09 -3.60 26.09
N THR A 69 -7.35 -4.85 25.69
CA THR A 69 -6.51 -6.00 26.00
C THR A 69 -5.16 -5.99 25.28
N PHE A 70 -5.01 -5.15 24.25
CA PHE A 70 -3.86 -5.17 23.34
C PHE A 70 -3.08 -3.87 23.27
N THR A 71 -3.41 -2.86 24.07
CA THR A 71 -2.69 -1.57 24.10
C THR A 71 -1.20 -1.72 24.41
N ASP A 72 -0.82 -2.74 25.20
CA ASP A 72 0.57 -3.04 25.55
C ASP A 72 1.09 -4.37 24.99
N PHE A 73 0.30 -5.06 24.15
CA PHE A 73 0.64 -6.42 23.69
C PHE A 73 1.92 -6.44 22.85
N CYS A 74 2.11 -5.44 21.99
CA CYS A 74 3.27 -5.34 21.12
C CYS A 74 3.71 -3.87 21.02
N LYS A 75 4.76 -3.50 21.78
CA LYS A 75 5.22 -2.12 21.87
C LYS A 75 6.22 -1.72 20.80
N ASN A 76 7.24 -2.54 20.58
CA ASN A 76 8.41 -2.14 19.78
C ASN A 76 8.41 -2.75 18.37
N ASP A 77 7.79 -3.90 18.19
CA ASP A 77 7.85 -4.68 16.94
C ASP A 77 6.49 -4.75 16.24
N THR A 78 5.77 -3.62 16.24
CA THR A 78 4.46 -3.50 15.61
C THR A 78 4.58 -2.89 14.22
N ILE A 79 4.01 -3.57 13.24
CA ILE A 79 3.84 -3.09 11.88
C ILE A 79 2.38 -2.65 11.74
N ASP A 80 2.20 -1.39 11.38
CA ASP A 80 0.89 -0.82 11.04
C ASP A 80 0.68 -0.78 9.54
N PHE A 81 -0.59 -0.75 9.13
CA PHE A 81 -0.91 -0.43 7.75
C PHE A 81 -0.43 0.99 7.42
N LYS A 82 0.34 1.11 6.35
CA LYS A 82 0.79 2.40 5.81
C LYS A 82 0.22 2.58 4.40
N ASP A 83 -0.52 3.65 4.21
CA ASP A 83 -0.98 4.03 2.87
C ASP A 83 0.12 4.84 2.16
N ASN A 84 0.74 4.24 1.15
CA ASN A 84 1.71 4.91 0.29
C ASN A 84 1.10 5.38 -1.04
N GLY A 85 -0.23 5.38 -1.17
CA GLY A 85 -0.94 5.69 -2.41
C GLY A 85 -1.03 4.52 -3.40
N PHE A 86 -0.67 3.31 -2.96
CA PHE A 86 -0.83 2.07 -3.71
C PHE A 86 -2.16 1.36 -3.36
N SER A 87 -2.44 0.21 -4.00
CA SER A 87 -3.55 -0.64 -3.59
C SER A 87 -3.36 -1.16 -2.15
N ILE A 88 -4.45 -1.62 -1.54
CA ILE A 88 -4.41 -2.18 -0.17
C ILE A 88 -3.47 -3.39 -0.11
N GLU A 89 -3.53 -4.24 -1.13
CA GLU A 89 -2.70 -5.43 -1.27
C GLU A 89 -1.21 -5.06 -1.37
N GLU A 90 -0.84 -4.13 -2.24
CA GLU A 90 0.54 -3.67 -2.40
C GLU A 90 1.09 -3.01 -1.12
N ASN A 91 0.27 -2.19 -0.45
CA ASN A 91 0.65 -1.57 0.82
C ASN A 91 0.87 -2.62 1.93
N ALA A 92 0.04 -3.66 1.98
CA ALA A 92 0.18 -4.76 2.93
C ALA A 92 1.46 -5.58 2.67
N GLU A 93 1.72 -5.93 1.41
CA GLU A 93 2.96 -6.61 1.00
C GLU A 93 4.19 -5.78 1.33
N CYS A 94 4.15 -4.48 1.05
CA CYS A 94 5.22 -3.55 1.36
C CYS A 94 5.52 -3.46 2.86
N SER A 95 4.48 -3.33 3.67
CA SER A 95 4.65 -3.17 5.13
C SER A 95 5.20 -4.44 5.79
N CYS A 96 4.87 -5.61 5.22
CA CYS A 96 5.29 -6.92 5.73
C CYS A 96 6.56 -7.48 5.08
N GLY A 97 7.03 -6.87 4.00
CA GLY A 97 8.17 -7.30 3.21
C GLY A 97 9.51 -6.94 3.85
N SER A 98 10.59 -7.47 3.27
CA SER A 98 11.96 -7.08 3.63
C SER A 98 12.31 -5.72 3.01
N SER A 99 13.39 -5.06 3.46
CA SER A 99 13.89 -3.85 2.78
C SER A 99 14.09 -4.12 1.28
N ILE A 100 13.42 -3.32 0.46
CA ILE A 100 13.41 -3.43 -1.01
C ILE A 100 14.21 -2.27 -1.64
N GLU A 101 15.10 -1.65 -0.85
CA GLU A 101 15.81 -0.43 -1.26
C GLU A 101 16.72 -0.65 -2.49
N ASP A 102 17.21 -1.88 -2.67
CA ASP A 102 17.99 -2.28 -3.85
C ASP A 102 17.18 -2.20 -5.15
N ASN A 103 15.85 -2.36 -5.10
CA ASN A 103 14.99 -2.27 -6.28
C ASN A 103 14.77 -0.82 -6.75
N CYS A 104 15.20 0.16 -5.97
CA CYS A 104 15.11 1.59 -6.32
C CYS A 104 16.37 2.13 -7.00
N ARG A 105 17.22 1.23 -7.50
CA ARG A 105 18.35 1.55 -8.39
C ARG A 105 18.19 0.80 -9.72
N PRO A 106 18.61 1.40 -10.85
CA PRO A 106 18.69 0.68 -12.12
C PRO A 106 19.56 -0.59 -11.95
N PRO A 107 19.15 -1.74 -12.52
CA PRO A 107 19.87 -3.00 -12.34
C PRO A 107 21.29 -2.97 -12.91
N GLU A 108 21.54 -2.09 -13.88
CA GLU A 108 22.84 -1.87 -14.51
C GLU A 108 23.79 -1.01 -13.65
N MET A 109 23.27 -0.37 -12.60
CA MET A 109 24.04 0.51 -11.71
C MET A 109 23.99 0.01 -10.27
N THR A 110 25.04 -0.69 -9.84
CA THR A 110 25.23 -1.08 -8.44
C THR A 110 25.72 0.07 -7.56
N GLU A 111 26.22 1.15 -8.18
CA GLU A 111 26.70 2.36 -7.52
C GLU A 111 25.85 3.55 -7.99
N GLY A 112 25.41 4.40 -7.06
CA GLY A 112 24.57 5.55 -7.37
C GLY A 112 23.54 5.86 -6.30
N GLU A 113 22.96 7.05 -6.39
CA GLU A 113 21.90 7.51 -5.49
C GLU A 113 20.58 6.78 -5.78
N VAL A 114 19.88 6.38 -4.71
CA VAL A 114 18.55 5.78 -4.80
C VAL A 114 17.61 6.77 -5.50
N CYS A 115 16.81 6.29 -6.46
CA CYS A 115 15.91 7.13 -7.25
C CYS A 115 16.62 8.35 -7.88
N SER A 116 17.87 8.15 -8.31
CA SER A 116 18.75 9.19 -8.88
C SER A 116 18.91 10.43 -7.99
N GLY A 117 18.67 10.31 -6.68
CA GLY A 117 18.69 11.42 -5.72
C GLY A 117 17.48 12.36 -5.79
N ARG A 118 16.49 12.03 -6.62
CA ARG A 118 15.38 12.93 -6.99
C ARG A 118 14.00 12.37 -6.65
N GLY A 119 13.97 11.35 -5.81
CA GLY A 119 12.75 10.74 -5.31
C GLY A 119 12.99 10.02 -3.99
N SER A 120 11.91 9.44 -3.47
CA SER A 120 11.96 8.57 -2.29
C SER A 120 11.69 7.12 -2.71
N CYS A 121 12.50 6.19 -2.20
CA CYS A 121 12.23 4.76 -2.39
C CYS A 121 11.16 4.29 -1.42
N VAL A 122 10.04 3.83 -1.96
CA VAL A 122 8.91 3.32 -1.17
C VAL A 122 8.54 1.97 -1.75
N CYS A 123 8.67 0.92 -0.95
CA CYS A 123 8.34 -0.46 -1.36
C CYS A 123 9.10 -0.94 -2.60
N GLY A 124 10.34 -0.48 -2.80
CA GLY A 124 11.14 -0.87 -3.98
C GLY A 124 10.73 -0.16 -5.27
N ARG A 125 9.92 0.91 -5.18
CA ARG A 125 9.59 1.79 -6.29
C ARG A 125 9.96 3.23 -5.94
N CYS A 126 10.44 3.99 -6.92
CA CYS A 126 10.72 5.39 -6.74
C CYS A 126 9.45 6.24 -6.86
N ILE A 127 9.27 7.13 -5.90
CA ILE A 127 8.28 8.22 -5.95
C ILE A 127 9.05 9.51 -6.21
N CYS A 128 8.95 10.03 -7.43
CA CYS A 128 9.71 11.21 -7.87
C CYS A 128 9.19 12.49 -7.23
N ASN A 129 10.10 13.39 -6.87
CA ASN A 129 9.77 14.67 -6.26
C ASN A 129 9.17 15.60 -7.32
N PRO A 130 7.88 15.98 -7.22
CA PRO A 130 7.23 16.79 -8.26
C PRO A 130 7.67 18.25 -8.26
N ASN A 131 8.25 18.74 -7.15
CA ASN A 131 8.68 20.14 -6.98
C ASN A 131 10.13 20.19 -6.50
N SER A 132 11.05 19.58 -7.23
CA SER A 132 12.47 19.58 -6.84
C SER A 132 13.15 20.94 -6.95
N ASP A 133 12.56 21.88 -7.71
CA ASP A 133 13.22 23.11 -8.13
C ASP A 133 12.28 24.31 -7.97
N PRO A 134 12.50 25.16 -6.94
CA PRO A 134 11.69 26.36 -6.72
C PRO A 134 11.84 27.43 -7.82
N GLU A 135 12.95 27.44 -8.57
CA GLU A 135 13.20 28.41 -9.64
C GLU A 135 12.52 27.99 -10.94
N HIS A 136 12.31 26.69 -11.12
CA HIS A 136 11.65 26.10 -12.28
C HIS A 136 10.42 25.28 -11.85
N PRO A 137 9.28 25.94 -11.54
CA PRO A 137 8.07 25.26 -11.05
C PRO A 137 7.39 24.37 -12.09
N THR A 138 7.78 24.48 -13.37
CA THR A 138 7.33 23.59 -14.46
C THR A 138 8.28 22.42 -14.67
N LYS A 139 9.34 22.27 -13.86
CA LYS A 139 10.26 21.14 -13.90
C LYS A 139 9.57 19.91 -13.33
N THR A 140 9.43 18.90 -14.18
CA THR A 140 8.83 17.62 -13.84
C THR A 140 9.91 16.55 -13.92
N ILE A 141 10.12 15.84 -12.81
CA ILE A 141 10.98 14.66 -12.76
C ILE A 141 10.13 13.42 -12.93
N VAL A 142 10.54 12.54 -13.84
CA VAL A 142 9.84 11.30 -14.17
C VAL A 142 10.83 10.16 -14.44
N GLY A 143 10.30 8.98 -14.75
CA GLY A 143 11.07 7.76 -14.95
C GLY A 143 10.91 6.80 -13.79
N GLU A 144 11.16 5.51 -14.03
CA GLU A 144 11.10 4.46 -13.01
C GLU A 144 12.06 4.71 -11.85
N TYR A 145 13.19 5.36 -12.14
CA TYR A 145 14.23 5.71 -11.17
C TYR A 145 14.42 7.22 -11.02
N CYS A 146 13.43 8.02 -11.42
CA CYS A 146 13.48 9.50 -11.40
C CYS A 146 14.70 10.07 -12.14
N ASP A 147 15.04 9.44 -13.26
CA ASP A 147 16.23 9.65 -14.08
C ASP A 147 15.99 10.57 -15.29
N TYR A 148 14.77 11.09 -15.45
CA TYR A 148 14.41 12.03 -16.51
C TYR A 148 13.85 13.34 -15.95
N ASP A 149 14.12 14.46 -16.60
CA ASP A 149 13.36 15.70 -16.40
C ASP A 149 13.25 16.53 -17.70
N ASN A 150 12.29 17.47 -17.74
CA ASN A 150 12.06 18.32 -18.91
C ASN A 150 13.00 19.55 -19.01
N PHE A 151 14.04 19.65 -18.19
CA PHE A 151 15.01 20.75 -18.17
C PHE A 151 16.46 20.31 -18.47
N SER A 152 16.71 19.01 -18.59
CA SER A 152 18.04 18.42 -18.77
C SER A 152 18.58 18.43 -20.21
N CYS A 153 18.01 19.25 -21.10
CA CYS A 153 18.38 19.29 -22.52
C CYS A 153 19.01 20.63 -22.92
N VAL A 154 19.98 20.57 -23.84
CA VAL A 154 20.67 21.71 -24.44
C VAL A 154 20.56 21.59 -25.97
N GLY A 155 20.44 22.71 -26.69
CA GLY A 155 20.43 22.75 -28.16
C GLY A 155 19.06 22.95 -28.82
N ARG A 156 19.06 22.98 -30.17
CA ARG A 156 17.87 23.34 -31.00
C ARG A 156 16.85 22.21 -31.14
N HIS A 157 17.15 21.02 -30.62
CA HIS A 157 16.31 19.82 -30.72
C HIS A 157 15.57 19.49 -29.42
N CYS A 158 15.50 20.44 -28.48
CA CYS A 158 14.80 20.28 -27.21
C CYS A 158 13.33 20.74 -27.33
N ASN A 159 12.52 20.03 -28.11
CA ASN A 159 11.11 20.40 -28.30
C ASN A 159 10.10 19.49 -27.60
N GLU A 160 10.51 18.30 -27.12
CA GLU A 160 9.59 17.29 -26.57
C GLU A 160 10.27 16.46 -25.46
N GLY A 161 10.39 17.03 -24.26
CA GLY A 161 10.87 16.28 -23.08
C GLY A 161 9.89 15.17 -22.64
N PRO A 162 10.26 14.31 -21.67
CA PRO A 162 11.33 14.46 -20.68
C PRO A 162 12.67 13.86 -21.14
N TYR A 163 13.78 14.44 -20.69
CA TYR A 163 15.15 14.11 -21.13
C TYR A 163 15.93 13.34 -20.06
N PRO A 164 16.77 12.36 -20.46
CA PRO A 164 17.57 11.58 -19.52
C PRO A 164 18.70 12.40 -18.91
N LEU A 165 18.97 12.18 -17.61
CA LEU A 165 20.09 12.78 -16.90
C LEU A 165 21.46 12.47 -17.50
N SER A 166 21.61 11.32 -18.14
CA SER A 166 22.87 10.91 -18.77
C SER A 166 23.30 11.88 -19.88
N GLN A 167 22.34 12.57 -20.51
CA GLN A 167 22.60 13.45 -21.64
C GLN A 167 23.02 14.86 -21.22
N ALA A 168 22.55 15.35 -20.06
CA ALA A 168 22.94 16.66 -19.51
C ALA A 168 24.43 16.77 -19.15
N ARG A 169 25.12 15.64 -18.94
CA ARG A 169 26.55 15.61 -18.56
C ARG A 169 27.52 15.64 -19.75
N ASN A 170 27.04 15.51 -20.98
CA ASN A 170 27.90 15.30 -22.15
C ASN A 170 28.17 16.54 -23.01
N GLU A 171 27.66 17.73 -22.63
CA GLU A 171 27.85 18.96 -23.42
C GLU A 171 28.53 20.07 -22.61
N GLU A 172 29.75 19.80 -22.15
CA GLU A 172 30.75 20.84 -21.88
C GLU A 172 31.80 20.97 -22.99
N ASP A 173 31.64 20.30 -24.14
CA ASP A 173 32.55 20.48 -25.28
C ASP A 173 31.96 21.41 -26.35
N PRO A 174 32.49 22.64 -26.55
CA PRO A 174 31.97 23.59 -27.53
C PRO A 174 32.20 23.19 -29.00
N ASN A 175 32.72 21.99 -29.29
CA ASN A 175 33.18 21.61 -30.63
C ASN A 175 32.59 20.31 -31.20
N VAL A 176 31.48 19.79 -30.68
CA VAL A 176 30.78 18.71 -31.39
C VAL A 176 29.92 19.32 -32.49
N ALA A 177 30.55 19.53 -33.65
CA ALA A 177 29.87 19.83 -34.89
C ALA A 177 28.86 18.72 -35.20
N ASP A 178 27.68 19.13 -35.66
CA ASP A 178 26.57 18.29 -36.06
C ASP A 178 27.04 17.08 -36.89
N VAL A 179 26.79 15.87 -36.39
CA VAL A 179 26.92 14.66 -37.20
C VAL A 179 25.80 14.71 -38.24
N GLU A 180 26.16 15.12 -39.46
CA GLU A 180 25.34 14.94 -40.67
C GLU A 180 24.91 13.46 -40.74
N GLN A 181 23.60 13.22 -40.66
CA GLN A 181 23.03 11.94 -41.09
C GLN A 181 23.28 11.80 -42.60
N PRO A 182 23.83 10.67 -43.09
CA PRO A 182 23.96 10.46 -44.52
C PRO A 182 22.58 10.36 -45.13
N SER A 183 22.31 11.19 -46.14
CA SER A 183 21.20 11.00 -47.06
C SER A 183 21.50 9.76 -47.90
N GLU A 184 20.85 8.63 -47.61
CA GLU A 184 20.76 7.55 -48.58
C GLU A 184 19.76 7.98 -49.67
N VAL A 185 20.31 8.37 -50.81
CA VAL A 185 19.63 8.44 -52.10
C VAL A 185 20.26 7.37 -52.99
N ILE A 186 19.45 6.90 -53.95
CA ILE A 186 19.75 6.12 -55.17
C ILE A 186 19.37 4.63 -54.99
N ASP A 187 18.49 4.02 -55.79
CA ASP A 187 17.84 4.33 -57.09
C ASP A 187 16.44 3.67 -57.12
#